data_AF-A0A7C3D2J8-F1
#
_entry.id   AF-A0A7C3D2J8-F1
#
_cell.length_a   1.000
_cell.length_b   1.000
_cell.length_c   1.000
_cell.angle_alpha   90.00
_cell.angle_beta   90.00
_cell.angle_gamma   90.00
#
_symmetry.space_group_name_H-M   'P 1'
#
loop_
_entity.id
_entity.type
_entity.pdbx_description
1 polymer ?
#
loop_
_entity_poly.entity_id
_entity_poly.type
_entity_poly.pdbx_seq_one_letter_code
_entity_poly.pdbx_strand_id
1 'polypeptide(L)' 'GPVWLVAGWCEMRQAFRNFRLDRMHDMSVLEETFSDEKGKCLADFFKQCQ' A
#
# COMPACT_ATOMS: atom_id res chain seq x y z
N GLY A 1 -9.27 19.66 6.40
CA GLY A 1 -8.30 19.85 5.31
C GLY A 1 -8.20 18.57 4.49
N PRO A 2 -7.59 18.62 3.29
CA PRO A 2 -7.36 17.42 2.48
C PRO A 2 -6.41 16.46 3.18
N VAL A 3 -6.69 15.16 3.12
CA VAL A 3 -5.87 14.09 3.72
C VAL A 3 -5.21 13.31 2.58
N TRP A 4 -3.90 13.11 2.67
CA TRP A 4 -3.16 12.30 1.73
C TRP A 4 -3.15 10.83 2.15
N LEU A 5 -3.39 9.95 1.18
CA LEU A 5 -3.42 8.51 1.35
C LEU A 5 -2.33 7.87 0.50
N VAL A 6 -1.68 6.86 1.07
CA VAL A 6 -0.78 5.94 0.35
C VAL A 6 -1.47 4.59 0.25
N ALA A 7 -1.67 4.11 -0.97
CA ALA A 7 -2.13 2.75 -1.21
C ALA A 7 -0.93 1.80 -1.27
N GLY A 8 -1.04 0.64 -0.63
CA GLY A 8 0.02 -0.37 -0.65
C GLY A 8 -0.47 -1.75 -0.23
N TRP A 9 0.33 -2.77 -0.55
CA TRP A 9 0.13 -4.12 -0.06
C TRP A 9 0.53 -4.20 1.42
N CYS A 10 -0.39 -4.62 2.28
CA CYS A 10 -0.11 -4.84 3.69
C CYS A 10 0.19 -6.32 3.92
N GLU A 11 1.46 -6.66 4.13
CA GLU A 11 1.88 -8.05 4.34
C GLU A 11 1.25 -8.69 5.58
N MET A 12 1.06 -7.93 6.66
CA MET A 12 0.40 -8.45 7.87
C MET A 12 -1.05 -8.89 7.62
N ARG A 13 -1.74 -8.28 6.65
CA ARG A 13 -3.15 -8.56 6.35
C ARG A 13 -3.34 -9.28 5.02
N GLN A 14 -2.25 -9.50 4.27
CA GLN A 14 -2.27 -10.10 2.93
C GLN A 14 -3.35 -9.47 2.03
N ALA A 15 -3.42 -8.13 2.03
CA ALA A 15 -4.41 -7.37 1.27
C ALA A 15 -3.96 -5.93 1.02
N PHE A 16 -4.54 -5.27 0.02
CA PHE A 16 -4.32 -3.84 -0.20
C PHE A 16 -4.99 -2.97 0.87
N ARG A 17 -4.30 -1.92 1.29
CA ARG A 17 -4.81 -0.94 2.27
C ARG A 17 -4.39 0.47 1.89
N ASN A 18 -5.23 1.43 2.27
CA ASN A 18 -4.92 2.85 2.22
C ASN A 18 -4.45 3.30 3.61
N PHE A 19 -3.24 3.85 3.67
CA PHE A 19 -2.64 4.40 4.87
C PHE A 19 -2.68 5.91 4.83
N ARG A 20 -3.07 6.54 5.93
CA ARG A 20 -3.08 8.01 6.01
C ARG A 20 -1.70 8.50 6.42
N LEU A 21 -1.14 9.41 5.64
CA LEU A 21 0.17 10.01 5.94
C LEU A 21 0.15 10.80 7.26
N ASP A 22 -0.99 11.39 7.62
CA ASP A 22 -1.13 12.17 8.85
C ASP A 22 -1.10 11.33 10.14
N ARG A 23 -1.13 10.01 10.05
CA ARG A 23 -1.05 9.08 11.21
C ARG A 23 0.25 8.29 11.28
N MET A 24 1.13 8.41 10.27
CA MET A 24 2.42 7.73 10.27
C MET A 24 3.41 8.48 11.18
N HIS A 25 3.94 7.79 12.17
CA HIS A 25 4.96 8.36 13.07
C HIS A 25 6.37 8.12 12.54
N ASP A 26 6.59 7.00 11.86
CA ASP A 26 7.87 6.61 11.26
C ASP A 26 7.64 5.90 9.93
N MET A 27 8.61 6.01 9.04
CA MET A 27 8.65 5.31 7.76
C MET A 27 10.11 5.03 7.40
N SER A 28 10.43 3.76 7.22
CA SER A 28 11.75 3.31 6.80
C SER A 28 11.67 2.73 5.39
N VAL A 29 12.58 3.15 4.51
CA VAL A 29 12.75 2.55 3.18
C VAL A 29 13.74 1.40 3.33
N LEU A 30 13.32 0.19 2.98
CA LEU A 30 14.16 -1.00 3.02
C LEU A 30 14.97 -1.12 1.73
N GLU A 31 16.12 -1.80 1.79
CA GLU A 31 16.89 -2.19 0.60
C GLU A 31 16.20 -3.30 -0.21
N GLU A 32 15.26 -4.02 0.42
CA GLU A 32 14.48 -5.07 -0.21
C GLU A 32 13.57 -4.50 -1.30
N THR A 33 13.59 -5.16 -2.46
CA THR A 33 12.69 -4.85 -3.58
C THR A 33 11.67 -5.96 -3.74
N PHE A 34 10.43 -5.61 -4.07
CA PHE A 34 9.42 -6.60 -4.46
C PHE A 34 9.51 -6.88 -5.97
N SER A 35 9.21 -8.12 -6.36
CA SER A 35 8.98 -8.47 -7.76
C SER A 35 7.52 -8.26 -8.11
N ASP A 36 7.22 -8.11 -9.40
CA ASP A 36 5.84 -8.03 -9.88
C ASP A 36 5.11 -9.36 -9.67
N GLU A 37 4.26 -9.41 -8.66
CA GLU A 37 3.43 -10.57 -8.33
C GLU A 37 1.98 -10.36 -8.81
N LYS A 38 1.42 -11.34 -9.53
CA LYS A 38 -0.01 -11.36 -9.86
C LYS A 38 -0.83 -11.32 -8.57
N GLY A 39 -1.77 -10.37 -8.48
CA GLY A 39 -2.57 -10.12 -7.28
C GLY A 39 -2.04 -8.98 -6.39
N LYS A 40 -0.81 -8.53 -6.60
CA LYS A 40 -0.18 -7.41 -5.84
C LYS A 40 0.22 -6.23 -6.72
N CYS A 41 -0.22 -6.19 -7.98
CA CYS A 41 0.03 -5.06 -8.86
C CYS A 41 -1.01 -3.95 -8.67
N LEU A 42 -0.68 -2.73 -9.11
CA LEU A 42 -1.58 -1.58 -9.02
C LEU A 42 -2.94 -1.81 -9.73
N ALA A 43 -2.96 -2.56 -10.83
CA ALA A 43 -4.21 -2.91 -11.50
C ALA A 43 -5.11 -3.80 -10.63
N ASP A 44 -4.52 -4.69 -9.82
CA ASP A 44 -5.29 -5.53 -8.90
C ASP A 44 -5.79 -4.74 -7.69
N PHE A 45 -5.06 -3.70 -7.27
CA PHE A 45 -5.57 -2.73 -6.29
C PHE A 45 -6.84 -2.03 -6.80
N PHE A 46 -6.81 -1.49 -8.03
CA PHE A 46 -7.97 -0.82 -8.60
C PHE A 46 -9.19 -1.74 -8.75
N LYS A 47 -8.99 -3.02 -9.09
CA LYS A 47 -10.08 -4.01 -9.13
C LYS A 47 -10.71 -4.27 -7.77
N GLN A 48 -9.95 -4.18 -6.68
CA GLN A 48 -10.46 -4.39 -5.31
C GLN A 48 -11.12 -3.14 -4.70
N CYS A 49 -10.86 -1.95 -5.23
CA CYS A 49 -11.49 -0.70 -4.80
C CYS A 49 -12.81 -0.38 -5.51
N GLN A 50 -13.25 -1.23 -6.45
CA GLN A 50 -14.61 -1.22 -7.00
C GLN A 50 -15.61 -1.79 -6.00
#